data_AF-A0A4Q5TJE3-F1
#
_entry.id   AF-A0A4Q5TJE3-F1
#
_cell.length_a   1.000
_cell.length_b   1.000
_cell.length_c   1.000
_cell.angle_alpha   90.00
_cell.angle_beta   90.00
_cell.angle_gamma   90.00
#
_symmetry.space_group_name_H-M   'P 1'
#
loop_
_entity.id
_entity.type
_entity.pdbx_description
1 polymer ?
#
loop_
_entity_poly.entity_id
_entity_poly.type
_entity_poly.pdbx_seq_one_letter_code
_entity_poly.pdbx_strand_id
1 'polypeptide(L)'
;MKRILSIMMMAAAAALGSCAEATTDTKQETNSVAANAGEGQSAVKDDESAKDVVKVAAGSPDHTTLVAAIKQAGLVNSLSNAGPFTVFAPTNAAFDKVGKETLDNLMKPENLEKLQDILQYHVYVGSLKPEMMTDGQTLNQVNGGNITIAVKDGKITINNTAHIIATIPAANGIIHVIDGVLLPPSK
;
A
#
# COMPACT_ATOMS: atom_id res chain seq x y z
N MET A 1 12.93 -40.30 -49.36
CA MET A 1 11.50 -39.99 -49.63
C MET A 1 11.45 -38.47 -49.79
N LYS A 2 11.14 -37.86 -50.96
CA LYS A 2 9.80 -37.66 -51.57
C LYS A 2 8.82 -37.00 -50.55
N ARG A 3 8.26 -35.78 -50.69
CA ARG A 3 8.23 -34.64 -51.68
C ARG A 3 7.97 -33.34 -50.84
N ILE A 4 8.35 -32.09 -51.13
CA ILE A 4 8.28 -31.17 -52.31
C ILE A 4 6.90 -30.49 -52.51
N LEU A 5 6.90 -29.13 -52.60
CA LEU A 5 5.81 -28.16 -52.92
C LEU A 5 4.65 -28.04 -51.87
N SER A 6 3.79 -26.99 -51.77
CA SER A 6 3.68 -25.54 -52.13
C SER A 6 2.18 -25.20 -52.40
N ILE A 7 1.83 -23.91 -52.65
CA ILE A 7 0.51 -23.40 -53.15
C ILE A 7 -0.56 -23.31 -52.04
N MET A 8 -1.31 -22.22 -51.73
CA MET A 8 -1.78 -20.96 -52.39
C MET A 8 -3.17 -21.04 -53.07
N MET A 9 -4.23 -20.62 -52.36
CA MET A 9 -5.55 -20.07 -52.82
C MET A 9 -6.40 -19.78 -51.57
N MET A 10 -7.24 -18.74 -51.37
CA MET A 10 -7.87 -17.67 -52.19
C MET A 10 -9.32 -17.91 -52.67
N ALA A 11 -10.29 -17.63 -51.77
CA ALA A 11 -11.67 -17.17 -52.04
C ALA A 11 -12.24 -16.53 -50.73
N ALA A 12 -13.14 -15.54 -50.62
CA ALA A 12 -13.92 -14.65 -51.53
C ALA A 12 -15.46 -14.88 -51.55
N ALA A 13 -16.22 -13.76 -51.51
CA ALA A 13 -17.69 -13.62 -51.62
C ALA A 13 -18.56 -14.21 -50.46
N ALA A 14 -19.74 -13.68 -50.09
CA ALA A 14 -20.41 -12.38 -50.34
C ALA A 14 -21.46 -12.10 -49.22
N ALA A 15 -22.11 -10.93 -49.21
CA ALA A 15 -22.98 -10.46 -48.12
C ALA A 15 -24.45 -10.16 -48.51
N LEU A 16 -25.35 -10.23 -47.52
CA LEU A 16 -26.72 -9.67 -47.44
C LEU A 16 -26.90 -9.28 -45.94
N GLY A 17 -27.35 -8.08 -45.54
CA GLY A 17 -28.73 -7.56 -45.59
C GLY A 17 -29.45 -7.81 -44.24
N SER A 18 -30.13 -6.88 -43.55
CA SER A 18 -30.51 -5.50 -43.88
C SER A 18 -30.84 -4.67 -42.60
N CYS A 19 -30.80 -3.33 -42.71
CA CYS A 19 -31.42 -2.25 -41.89
C CYS A 19 -31.72 -2.51 -40.38
N ALA A 20 -31.03 -1.85 -39.43
CA ALA A 20 -31.24 -0.44 -38.98
C ALA A 20 -32.44 -0.31 -37.99
N GLU A 21 -32.57 0.70 -37.11
CA GLU A 21 -31.92 2.01 -36.86
C GLU A 21 -32.08 2.33 -35.33
N ALA A 22 -31.73 3.46 -34.66
CA ALA A 22 -31.23 4.81 -34.98
C ALA A 22 -30.56 5.45 -33.73
N THR A 23 -30.03 6.69 -33.85
CA THR A 23 -29.78 7.71 -32.78
C THR A 23 -28.81 7.34 -31.65
N THR A 24 -27.67 8.01 -31.40
CA THR A 24 -27.02 9.27 -31.89
C THR A 24 -25.48 9.06 -31.78
N ASP A 25 -24.61 9.53 -32.69
CA ASP A 25 -24.00 10.87 -32.75
C ASP A 25 -23.44 11.39 -31.39
N THR A 26 -22.22 11.94 -31.23
CA THR A 26 -21.27 12.52 -32.20
C THR A 26 -19.79 12.25 -31.89
N LYS A 27 -18.99 12.43 -32.94
CA LYS A 27 -17.51 12.48 -33.13
C LYS A 27 -16.72 13.40 -32.17
N GLN A 28 -15.37 13.32 -32.30
CA GLN A 28 -14.37 14.37 -31.99
C GLN A 28 -14.08 14.68 -30.49
N GLU A 29 -12.89 15.14 -30.07
CA GLU A 29 -11.52 15.06 -30.65
C GLU A 29 -10.48 15.28 -29.53
N THR A 30 -9.21 15.43 -29.86
CA THR A 30 -8.14 15.80 -28.92
C THR A 30 -8.43 17.11 -28.20
N ASN A 31 -8.36 17.12 -26.87
CA ASN A 31 -7.64 18.22 -26.21
C ASN A 31 -7.06 17.85 -24.85
N SER A 32 -6.05 18.63 -24.45
CA SER A 32 -5.34 18.53 -23.19
C SER A 32 -6.20 18.86 -21.97
N VAL A 33 -6.07 18.05 -20.92
CA VAL A 33 -6.21 18.52 -19.54
C VAL A 33 -4.83 18.39 -18.91
N ALA A 34 -4.26 19.51 -18.47
CA ALA A 34 -2.95 19.49 -17.83
C ALA A 34 -3.03 18.75 -16.49
N ALA A 35 -2.17 17.76 -16.28
CA ALA A 35 -1.99 17.13 -14.98
C ALA A 35 -1.37 18.15 -14.02
N ASN A 36 -2.22 18.85 -13.27
CA ASN A 36 -1.82 19.86 -12.30
C ASN A 36 -0.86 19.25 -11.27
N ALA A 37 0.32 19.84 -11.11
CA ALA A 37 1.34 19.34 -10.19
C ALA A 37 0.97 19.71 -8.74
N GLY A 38 0.16 18.88 -8.07
CA GLY A 38 -0.21 19.20 -6.69
C GLY A 38 -1.17 18.28 -5.93
N GLU A 39 -1.80 17.26 -6.52
CA GLU A 39 -2.69 16.34 -5.78
C GLU A 39 -2.50 14.88 -6.23
N GLY A 40 -2.30 13.97 -5.26
CA GLY A 40 -2.07 12.55 -5.50
C GLY A 40 -3.34 11.69 -5.42
N GLN A 41 -3.19 10.39 -5.66
CA GLN A 41 -4.27 9.38 -5.63
C GLN A 41 -5.11 9.38 -4.34
N SER A 42 -4.54 9.90 -3.25
CA SER A 42 -5.16 10.22 -1.95
C SER A 42 -6.49 10.99 -2.04
N ALA A 43 -6.73 11.75 -3.11
CA ALA A 43 -7.96 12.55 -3.29
C ALA A 43 -9.15 11.77 -3.88
N VAL A 44 -8.94 10.58 -4.44
CA VAL A 44 -10.02 9.82 -5.12
C VAL A 44 -10.94 9.17 -4.08
N LYS A 45 -12.23 9.52 -4.16
CA LYS A 45 -13.27 9.19 -3.18
C LYS A 45 -14.25 8.15 -3.73
N ASP A 46 -13.71 6.99 -4.10
CA ASP A 46 -14.52 5.83 -4.50
C ASP A 46 -15.16 5.17 -3.27
N ASP A 47 -16.48 5.03 -3.27
CA ASP A 47 -17.22 4.27 -2.24
C ASP A 47 -17.41 2.77 -2.61
N GLU A 48 -17.08 2.36 -3.84
CA GLU A 48 -17.12 0.95 -4.30
C GLU A 48 -15.73 0.26 -4.32
N SER A 49 -14.64 1.01 -4.45
CA SER A 49 -13.28 0.46 -4.39
C SER A 49 -12.92 0.00 -2.98
N ALA A 50 -12.13 -1.08 -2.86
CA ALA A 50 -11.54 -1.45 -1.58
C ALA A 50 -10.71 -0.28 -1.01
N LYS A 51 -10.71 -0.13 0.31
CA LYS A 51 -10.01 0.99 0.97
C LYS A 51 -8.49 0.75 0.96
N ASP A 52 -7.73 1.77 0.55
CA ASP A 52 -6.28 1.80 0.71
C ASP A 52 -5.87 1.83 2.19
N VAL A 53 -4.59 1.55 2.48
CA VAL A 53 -4.07 1.48 3.85
C VAL A 53 -4.36 2.74 4.66
N VAL A 54 -4.27 3.93 4.05
CA VAL A 54 -4.51 5.20 4.75
C VAL A 54 -6.00 5.38 5.05
N LYS A 55 -6.91 5.03 4.13
CA LYS A 55 -8.36 5.03 4.35
C LYS A 55 -8.81 4.02 5.41
N VAL A 56 -8.17 2.85 5.50
CA VAL A 56 -8.46 1.86 6.56
C VAL A 56 -7.98 2.37 7.93
N ALA A 57 -6.75 2.90 8.02
CA ALA A 57 -6.24 3.49 9.25
C ALA A 57 -7.07 4.70 9.70
N ALA A 58 -7.45 5.60 8.77
CA ALA A 58 -8.27 6.79 9.05
C ALA A 58 -9.72 6.45 9.43
N GLY A 59 -10.24 5.28 9.04
CA GLY A 59 -11.52 4.77 9.50
C GLY A 59 -11.48 4.07 10.87
N SER A 60 -10.31 3.94 11.50
CA SER A 60 -10.10 3.19 12.74
C SER A 60 -9.78 4.13 13.92
N PRO A 61 -10.52 4.07 15.04
CA PRO A 61 -10.25 4.95 16.19
C PRO A 61 -8.88 4.71 16.82
N ASP A 62 -8.37 3.48 16.77
CA ASP A 62 -7.11 3.06 17.40
C ASP A 62 -5.85 3.50 16.63
N HIS A 63 -6.00 4.11 15.44
CA HIS A 63 -4.88 4.48 14.57
C HIS A 63 -4.78 6.00 14.31
N THR A 64 -5.51 6.83 15.06
CA THR A 64 -5.54 8.29 14.89
C THR A 64 -4.16 8.94 14.99
N THR A 65 -3.31 8.49 15.91
CA THR A 65 -1.93 9.01 16.08
C THR A 65 -1.04 8.66 14.87
N LEU A 66 -1.19 7.44 14.33
CA LEU A 66 -0.48 7.00 13.11
C LEU A 66 -0.87 7.85 11.90
N VAL A 67 -2.17 8.11 11.72
CA VAL A 67 -2.69 8.93 10.61
C VAL A 67 -2.24 10.38 10.73
N ALA A 68 -2.13 10.94 11.93
CA ALA A 68 -1.55 12.26 12.16
C ALA A 68 -0.06 12.29 11.79
N ALA A 69 0.73 11.28 12.21
CA ALA A 69 2.14 11.16 11.87
C ALA A 69 2.38 11.03 10.36
N ILE A 70 1.62 10.18 9.65
CA ILE A 70 1.73 10.00 8.19
C ILE A 70 1.41 11.30 7.43
N LYS A 71 0.43 12.08 7.90
CA LYS A 71 0.11 13.40 7.34
C LYS A 71 1.23 14.40 7.57
N GLN A 72 1.74 14.51 8.80
CA GLN A 72 2.85 15.40 9.16
C GLN A 72 4.14 15.07 8.39
N ALA A 73 4.40 13.79 8.14
CA ALA A 73 5.55 13.30 7.38
C ALA A 73 5.37 13.39 5.84
N GLY A 74 4.19 13.77 5.33
CA GLY A 74 3.88 13.82 3.90
C GLY A 74 3.74 12.45 3.20
N LEU A 75 3.85 11.34 3.93
CA LEU A 75 3.91 9.97 3.37
C LEU A 75 2.56 9.43 2.88
N VAL A 76 1.47 10.20 3.01
CA VAL A 76 0.11 9.84 2.54
C VAL A 76 0.15 9.39 1.08
N ASN A 77 0.76 10.16 0.18
CA ASN A 77 0.80 9.82 -1.25
C ASN A 77 1.62 8.57 -1.56
N SER A 78 2.63 8.25 -0.74
CA SER A 78 3.43 7.02 -0.87
C SER A 78 2.64 5.79 -0.40
N LEU A 79 1.84 5.93 0.66
CA LEU A 79 1.03 4.84 1.25
C LEU A 79 -0.35 4.67 0.61
N SER A 80 -0.81 5.62 -0.19
CA SER A 80 -2.00 5.48 -1.05
C SER A 80 -1.65 4.98 -2.46
N ASN A 81 -0.37 4.75 -2.77
CA ASN A 81 0.09 4.38 -4.11
C ASN A 81 -0.20 2.90 -4.45
N ALA A 82 -0.20 2.57 -5.75
CA ALA A 82 -0.48 1.24 -6.26
C ALA A 82 0.72 0.29 -6.12
N GLY A 83 0.66 -0.62 -5.16
CA GLY A 83 1.61 -1.70 -4.95
C GLY A 83 1.19 -2.57 -3.76
N PRO A 84 1.72 -3.79 -3.59
CA PRO A 84 1.49 -4.57 -2.39
C PRO A 84 2.40 -4.04 -1.27
N PHE A 85 1.84 -3.31 -0.31
CA PHE A 85 2.55 -2.86 0.90
C PHE A 85 2.10 -3.67 2.11
N THR A 86 3.04 -4.04 2.98
CA THR A 86 2.71 -4.55 4.31
C THR A 86 3.06 -3.48 5.32
N VAL A 87 2.05 -2.93 6.00
CA VAL A 87 2.21 -1.82 6.94
C VAL A 87 1.95 -2.32 8.35
N PHE A 88 2.96 -2.19 9.20
CA PHE A 88 2.88 -2.49 10.61
C PHE A 88 2.32 -1.26 11.33
N ALA A 89 1.03 -1.29 11.68
CA ALA A 89 0.29 -0.16 12.23
C ALA A 89 0.25 -0.23 13.78
N PRO A 90 1.06 0.57 14.49
CA PRO A 90 0.94 0.68 15.94
C PRO A 90 -0.39 1.33 16.35
N THR A 91 -1.03 0.74 17.35
CA THR A 91 -2.21 1.31 18.01
C THR A 91 -1.86 2.56 18.82
N ASN A 92 -2.86 3.39 19.14
CA ASN A 92 -2.69 4.52 20.06
C ASN A 92 -2.05 4.07 21.40
N ALA A 93 -2.47 2.93 21.95
CA ALA A 93 -1.86 2.36 23.16
C ALA A 93 -0.40 1.92 22.98
N ALA A 94 0.03 1.57 21.75
CA ALA A 94 1.43 1.34 21.43
C ALA A 94 2.25 2.64 21.43
N PHE A 95 1.66 3.74 20.94
CA PHE A 95 2.26 5.08 21.01
C PHE A 95 2.38 5.59 22.45
N ASP A 96 1.36 5.38 23.30
CA ASP A 96 1.38 5.78 24.70
C ASP A 96 2.55 5.13 25.48
N LYS A 97 2.90 3.86 25.16
CA LYS A 97 4.07 3.16 25.73
C LYS A 97 5.42 3.81 25.39
N VAL A 98 5.53 4.54 24.27
CA VAL A 98 6.76 5.26 23.86
C VAL A 98 6.94 6.58 24.62
N GLY A 99 5.86 7.04 25.28
CA GLY A 99 5.80 8.31 25.97
C GLY A 99 5.51 9.47 25.02
N LYS A 100 4.53 10.29 25.38
CA LYS A 100 4.11 11.44 24.58
C LYS A 100 5.26 12.43 24.31
N GLU A 101 6.18 12.62 25.25
CA GLU A 101 7.34 13.50 25.07
C GLU A 101 8.21 13.07 23.88
N THR A 102 8.43 11.77 23.69
CA THR A 102 9.16 11.23 22.53
C THR A 102 8.44 11.56 21.22
N LEU A 103 7.11 11.43 21.20
CA LEU A 103 6.28 11.67 20.01
C LEU A 103 6.14 13.15 19.68
N ASP A 104 5.90 14.00 20.68
CA ASP A 104 5.89 15.45 20.52
C ASP A 104 7.25 15.97 20.03
N ASN A 105 8.37 15.34 20.45
CA ASN A 105 9.70 15.61 19.90
C ASN A 105 9.84 15.15 18.44
N LEU A 106 9.38 13.95 18.09
CA LEU A 106 9.42 13.43 16.71
C LEU A 106 8.50 14.19 15.74
N MET A 107 7.41 14.79 16.22
CA MET A 107 6.50 15.61 15.42
C MET A 107 7.00 17.06 15.19
N LYS A 108 8.10 17.47 15.83
CA LYS A 108 8.76 18.76 15.54
C LYS A 108 9.25 18.79 14.08
N PRO A 109 9.19 19.94 13.39
CA PRO A 109 9.69 20.07 12.02
C PRO A 109 11.19 19.72 11.92
N GLU A 110 11.96 20.02 12.97
CA GLU A 110 13.39 19.66 13.14
C GLU A 110 13.67 18.14 13.11
N ASN A 111 12.65 17.30 13.35
CA ASN A 111 12.75 15.84 13.36
C ASN A 111 11.90 15.18 12.27
N LEU A 112 11.38 15.94 11.29
CA LEU A 112 10.49 15.41 10.25
C LEU A 112 11.16 14.30 9.43
N GLU A 113 12.46 14.41 9.13
CA GLU A 113 13.24 13.34 8.49
C GLU A 113 13.27 12.06 9.35
N LYS A 114 13.39 12.17 10.68
CA LYS A 114 13.35 11.01 11.61
C LYS A 114 11.94 10.42 11.70
N LEU A 115 10.90 11.25 11.62
CA LEU A 115 9.52 10.79 11.55
C LEU A 115 9.28 10.00 10.25
N GLN A 116 9.81 10.48 9.12
CA GLN A 116 9.81 9.73 7.86
C GLN A 116 10.64 8.45 7.95
N ASP A 117 11.82 8.46 8.58
CA ASP A 117 12.70 7.29 8.79
C ASP A 117 11.96 6.19 9.59
N ILE A 118 11.37 6.54 10.73
CA ILE A 118 10.56 5.66 11.59
C ILE A 118 9.31 5.13 10.87
N LEU A 119 8.57 5.99 10.15
CA LEU A 119 7.37 5.54 9.42
C LEU A 119 7.75 4.60 8.27
N GLN A 120 8.85 4.83 7.56
CA GLN A 120 9.38 3.90 6.56
C GLN A 120 9.90 2.59 7.18
N TYR A 121 10.33 2.60 8.44
CA TYR A 121 10.69 1.38 9.20
C TYR A 121 9.45 0.56 9.63
N HIS A 122 8.24 1.11 9.56
CA HIS A 122 6.98 0.38 9.72
C HIS A 122 6.40 -0.17 8.39
N VAL A 123 7.06 0.05 7.26
CA VAL A 123 6.55 -0.31 5.93
C VAL A 123 7.48 -1.31 5.24
N TYR A 124 6.92 -2.43 4.83
CA TYR A 124 7.56 -3.44 4.00
C TYR A 124 7.00 -3.38 2.57
N VAL A 125 7.88 -3.52 1.57
CA VAL A 125 7.48 -3.59 0.15
C VAL A 125 7.26 -5.07 -0.20
N GLY A 126 5.99 -5.45 -0.35
CA GLY A 126 5.54 -6.82 -0.57
C GLY A 126 4.25 -7.12 0.20
N SER A 127 3.57 -8.21 -0.20
CA SER A 127 2.37 -8.73 0.48
C SER A 127 2.76 -9.89 1.40
N LEU A 128 3.15 -9.59 2.64
CA LEU A 128 3.46 -10.60 3.64
C LEU A 128 2.20 -10.93 4.44
N LYS A 129 1.76 -12.19 4.38
CA LYS A 129 0.66 -12.71 5.20
C LYS A 129 1.21 -13.34 6.48
N PRO A 130 0.41 -13.45 7.56
CA PRO A 130 0.80 -14.22 8.75
C PRO A 130 1.16 -15.67 8.43
N GLU A 131 0.50 -16.25 7.41
CA GLU A 131 0.74 -17.59 6.86
C GLU A 131 2.15 -17.77 6.24
N MET A 132 2.79 -16.66 5.84
CA MET A 132 4.10 -16.63 5.19
C MET A 132 5.21 -16.11 6.14
N MET A 133 4.88 -15.88 7.40
CA MET A 133 5.82 -15.44 8.43
C MET A 133 6.43 -16.67 9.15
N THR A 134 7.75 -16.80 9.15
CA THR A 134 8.47 -17.89 9.83
C THR A 134 9.34 -17.37 10.98
N ASP A 135 9.55 -18.19 12.01
CA ASP A 135 10.46 -17.84 13.11
C ASP A 135 11.89 -17.60 12.60
N GLY A 136 12.52 -16.50 13.05
CA GLY A 136 13.86 -16.09 12.61
C GLY A 136 13.91 -15.40 11.23
N GLN A 137 12.78 -15.07 10.60
CA GLN A 137 12.75 -14.42 9.29
C GLN A 137 13.11 -12.93 9.38
N THR A 138 14.14 -12.51 8.66
CA THR A 138 14.50 -11.09 8.51
C THR A 138 13.78 -10.46 7.32
N LEU A 139 13.21 -9.28 7.50
CA LEU A 139 12.57 -8.48 6.45
C LEU A 139 13.26 -7.12 6.33
N ASN A 140 13.44 -6.64 5.10
CA ASN A 140 14.02 -5.33 4.81
C ASN A 140 12.91 -4.31 4.60
N GLN A 141 12.84 -3.29 5.47
CA GLN A 141 11.83 -2.23 5.43
C GLN A 141 12.20 -1.17 4.38
N VAL A 142 11.26 -0.29 4.02
CA VAL A 142 11.50 0.84 3.08
C VAL A 142 12.67 1.71 3.51
N ASN A 143 12.92 1.82 4.82
CA ASN A 143 14.05 2.57 5.38
C ASN A 143 15.45 1.98 5.06
N GLY A 144 15.54 0.75 4.58
CA GLY A 144 16.80 -0.01 4.51
C GLY A 144 17.25 -0.59 5.86
N GLY A 145 16.52 -0.30 6.95
CA GLY A 145 16.62 -1.05 8.20
C GLY A 145 15.88 -2.38 8.11
N ASN A 146 16.37 -3.40 8.82
CA ASN A 146 15.76 -4.72 8.88
C ASN A 146 14.98 -4.94 10.19
N ILE A 147 13.89 -5.72 10.12
CA ILE A 147 13.16 -6.27 11.27
C ILE A 147 13.30 -7.80 11.28
N THR A 148 13.27 -8.40 12.48
CA THR A 148 13.24 -9.86 12.66
C THR A 148 11.86 -10.28 13.14
N ILE A 149 11.25 -11.23 12.43
CA ILE A 149 10.02 -11.90 12.85
C ILE A 149 10.38 -13.12 13.70
N ALA A 150 9.72 -13.24 14.84
CA ALA A 150 9.71 -14.43 15.68
C ALA A 150 8.28 -14.99 15.76
N VAL A 151 8.13 -16.32 15.74
CA VAL A 151 6.84 -17.01 15.81
C VAL A 151 6.88 -18.04 16.92
N LYS A 152 6.18 -17.77 18.03
CA LYS A 152 6.14 -18.62 19.23
C LYS A 152 4.71 -18.88 19.64
N ASP A 153 4.36 -20.15 19.81
CA ASP A 153 3.03 -20.61 20.25
C ASP A 153 1.88 -20.02 19.40
N GLY A 154 2.11 -19.86 18.10
CA GLY A 154 1.17 -19.25 17.14
C GLY A 154 1.08 -17.72 17.20
N LYS A 155 1.80 -17.05 18.12
CA LYS A 155 1.91 -15.59 18.20
C LYS A 155 3.11 -15.11 17.39
N ILE A 156 2.94 -13.98 16.71
CA ILE A 156 3.97 -13.35 15.88
C ILE A 156 4.45 -12.08 16.57
N THR A 157 5.76 -12.01 16.82
CA THR A 157 6.43 -10.87 17.45
C THR A 157 7.52 -10.32 16.53
N ILE A 158 7.59 -9.00 16.41
CA ILE A 158 8.56 -8.24 15.62
C ILE A 158 9.63 -7.69 16.55
N ASN A 159 10.90 -7.86 16.19
CA ASN A 159 12.08 -7.43 16.97
C ASN A 159 12.07 -7.88 18.45
N ASN A 160 11.32 -8.95 18.76
CA ASN A 160 11.00 -9.41 20.12
C ASN A 160 10.31 -8.35 21.04
N THR A 161 9.81 -7.24 20.50
CA THR A 161 9.23 -6.12 21.27
C THR A 161 7.77 -5.81 20.95
N ALA A 162 7.32 -5.98 19.70
CA ALA A 162 5.96 -5.64 19.27
C ALA A 162 5.21 -6.87 18.74
N HIS A 163 3.98 -7.11 19.21
CA HIS A 163 3.17 -8.27 18.83
C HIS A 163 2.13 -7.89 17.78
N ILE A 164 1.92 -8.75 16.79
CA ILE A 164 0.79 -8.61 15.85
C ILE A 164 -0.48 -9.06 16.58
N ILE A 165 -1.41 -8.14 16.79
CA ILE A 165 -2.68 -8.39 17.48
C ILE A 165 -3.87 -8.57 16.53
N ALA A 166 -3.78 -8.01 15.31
CA ALA A 166 -4.76 -8.21 14.25
C ALA A 166 -4.10 -8.07 12.87
N THR A 167 -4.74 -8.61 11.83
CA THR A 167 -4.34 -8.43 10.42
C THR A 167 -5.56 -8.03 9.61
N ILE A 168 -5.45 -6.95 8.84
CA ILE A 168 -6.55 -6.36 8.06
C ILE A 168 -6.08 -6.24 6.61
N PRO A 169 -6.76 -6.86 5.62
CA PRO A 169 -6.44 -6.67 4.21
C PRO A 169 -6.85 -5.26 3.75
N ALA A 170 -6.06 -4.65 2.88
CA ALA A 170 -6.31 -3.35 2.26
C ALA A 170 -6.15 -3.46 0.73
N ALA A 171 -6.66 -2.49 -0.03
CA ALA A 171 -6.62 -2.52 -1.50
C ALA A 171 -5.19 -2.59 -2.06
N ASN A 172 -4.26 -1.91 -1.40
CA ASN A 172 -2.83 -1.89 -1.71
C ASN A 172 -2.00 -2.69 -0.67
N GLY A 173 -2.54 -3.80 -0.16
CA GLY A 173 -1.78 -4.82 0.57
C GLY A 173 -2.39 -5.22 1.91
N ILE A 174 -1.58 -5.18 2.98
CA ILE A 174 -1.91 -5.78 4.28
C ILE A 174 -1.51 -4.83 5.41
N ILE A 175 -2.38 -4.68 6.40
CA ILE A 175 -2.08 -3.99 7.65
C ILE A 175 -1.94 -5.02 8.76
N HIS A 176 -0.82 -5.03 9.47
CA HIS A 176 -0.67 -5.75 10.73
C HIS A 176 -0.78 -4.75 11.87
N VAL A 177 -1.82 -4.86 12.68
CA VAL A 177 -2.00 -4.02 13.87
C VAL A 177 -1.07 -4.53 14.96
N ILE A 178 -0.24 -3.64 15.54
CA ILE A 178 0.78 -4.01 16.53
C ILE A 178 0.64 -3.27 17.86
N ASP A 179 1.11 -3.92 18.94
CA ASP A 179 1.01 -3.43 20.32
C ASP A 179 2.22 -2.61 20.81
N GLY A 180 3.28 -2.47 20.00
CA GLY A 180 4.46 -1.64 20.26
C GLY A 180 4.89 -0.88 19.00
N VAL A 181 5.63 0.21 19.14
CA VAL A 181 6.16 1.00 18.01
C VAL A 181 7.54 0.46 17.62
N LEU A 182 7.78 0.29 16.32
CA LEU A 182 9.07 -0.13 15.78
C LEU A 182 9.98 1.08 15.62
N LEU A 183 11.01 1.18 16.48
CA LEU A 183 12.05 2.19 16.32
C LEU A 183 13.23 1.58 15.54
N PRO A 184 13.73 2.23 14.47
CA PRO A 184 14.93 1.78 13.78
C PRO A 184 16.15 1.94 14.70
N PRO A 185 17.18 1.07 14.57
CA PRO A 185 18.44 1.27 15.29
C PRO A 185 19.11 2.57 14.82
N SER A 186 19.68 3.33 15.76
CA SER A 186 20.45 4.54 15.44
C SER A 186 21.58 4.22 14.46
N LYS A 187 21.63 4.97 13.36
CA LYS A 187 22.72 4.97 12.38
C LYS A 187 23.83 5.93 12.81
#